data_AF-B0EBG2-F1
#
_entry.id   AF-B0EBG2-F1
#
_cell.length_a   1.000
_cell.length_b   1.000
_cell.length_c   1.000
_cell.angle_alpha   90.00
_cell.angle_beta   90.00
_cell.angle_gamma   90.00
#
_symmetry.space_group_name_H-M   'P 1'
#
loop_
_entity.id
_entity.type
_entity.pdbx_description
1 polymer ?
#
loop_
_entity_poly.entity_id
_entity_poly.type
_entity_poly.pdbx_seq_one_letter_code
_entity_poly.pdbx_strand_id
1 'polypeptide(L)'
;MEEVTIDNGMIIEEEAIEGLHLFGDKKEMTLFKHLNRTHTKIGEKMIKEWIRQPLIDKDKINKRLELVEGFYENSEIRLKIKNEELAIMADLEKLIKGINKSDLESIVKLYEAVRIGKKQAANDLNIKTDKIKIIEYNNNLILRVSKSNEKEVKKNKKYTVIQTLKGECKFTFKEMQTLNVKRDKVNLKEEEINKKFIEEINKVIEGYKEAFKELENIIGCIDCIQSFATVSNDNNQGYAKPRIYESEKGIIKIKKARHPLIENNSINTFIENDIDINRKETRFQNITGPNMGGKSTYLRMIGLCVIMAQIGMFIP
;
A
#
# COMPACT_ATOMS: atom_id res chain seq x y z
N MET A 1 5.68 20.69 12.43
CA MET A 1 5.64 21.12 11.01
C MET A 1 7.08 21.10 10.56
N GLU A 2 7.50 20.02 9.91
CA GLU A 2 8.84 19.95 9.31
C GLU A 2 8.86 20.88 8.10
N GLU A 3 9.80 21.82 8.08
CA GLU A 3 10.10 22.62 6.90
C GLU A 3 10.57 21.67 5.79
N VAL A 4 9.69 21.41 4.82
CA VAL A 4 10.07 20.77 3.57
C VAL A 4 10.95 21.78 2.84
N THR A 5 12.27 21.54 2.84
CA THR A 5 13.23 22.28 2.02
C THR A 5 12.84 22.10 0.55
N ILE A 6 12.29 23.16 -0.07
CA ILE A 6 11.84 23.19 -1.47
C ILE A 6 13.04 23.30 -2.45
N ASP A 7 14.28 23.42 -1.97
CA ASP A 7 15.42 23.90 -2.77
C ASP A 7 16.31 22.86 -3.49
N ASN A 8 15.99 21.57 -3.52
CA ASN A 8 16.94 20.54 -4.00
C ASN A 8 16.61 19.88 -5.36
N GLY A 9 15.60 20.34 -6.10
CA GLY A 9 15.17 19.72 -7.36
C GLY A 9 14.82 20.71 -8.47
N MET A 10 14.56 20.20 -9.68
CA MET A 10 14.06 21.00 -10.80
C MET A 10 12.69 21.57 -10.44
N ILE A 11 12.54 22.88 -10.60
CA ILE A 11 11.25 23.58 -10.42
C ILE A 11 10.39 23.32 -11.65
N ILE A 12 9.18 22.81 -11.43
CA ILE A 12 8.17 22.58 -12.47
C ILE A 12 6.90 23.31 -12.03
N GLU A 13 6.47 24.28 -12.82
CA GLU A 13 5.22 25.02 -12.61
C GLU A 13 4.00 24.14 -12.92
N GLU A 14 2.85 24.46 -12.35
CA GLU A 14 1.63 23.65 -12.48
C GLU A 14 1.19 23.52 -13.96
N GLU A 15 1.35 24.59 -14.75
CA GLU A 15 1.05 24.61 -16.18
C GLU A 15 1.94 23.63 -16.97
N ALA A 16 3.19 23.45 -16.52
CA ALA A 16 4.09 22.46 -17.11
C ALA A 16 3.75 21.04 -16.66
N ILE A 17 3.29 20.85 -15.41
CA ILE A 17 2.79 19.56 -14.90
C ILE A 17 1.60 19.09 -15.74
N GLU A 18 0.63 19.97 -15.97
CA GLU A 18 -0.53 19.71 -16.81
C GLU A 18 -0.14 19.56 -18.28
N GLY A 19 0.66 20.50 -18.82
CA GLY A 19 1.06 20.54 -20.22
C GLY A 19 1.88 19.34 -20.68
N LEU A 20 2.66 18.74 -19.78
CA LEU A 20 3.44 17.52 -20.02
C LEU A 20 2.71 16.25 -19.61
N HIS A 21 1.49 16.34 -19.07
CA HIS A 21 0.70 15.20 -18.61
C HIS A 21 1.48 14.34 -17.60
N LEU A 22 2.19 14.98 -16.66
CA LEU A 22 2.99 14.26 -15.67
C LEU A 22 2.10 13.46 -14.73
N PHE A 23 1.00 14.07 -14.32
CA PHE A 23 -0.07 13.51 -13.51
C PHE A 23 -1.43 13.80 -14.15
N GLY A 24 -2.50 13.17 -13.68
CA GLY A 24 -3.83 13.35 -14.26
C GLY A 24 -4.84 12.27 -13.87
N ASP A 25 -6.05 12.44 -14.37
CA ASP A 25 -7.20 11.60 -14.04
C ASP A 25 -7.04 10.13 -14.44
N LYS A 26 -7.84 9.25 -13.82
CA LYS A 26 -7.76 7.79 -14.03
C LYS A 26 -7.87 7.35 -15.50
N LYS A 27 -8.52 8.12 -16.37
CA LYS A 27 -8.78 7.75 -17.78
C LYS A 27 -7.65 8.06 -18.76
N GLU A 28 -6.80 9.06 -18.49
CA GLU A 28 -5.76 9.49 -19.45
C GLU A 28 -4.41 8.83 -19.15
N MET A 29 -3.62 8.54 -20.19
CA MET A 29 -2.24 8.08 -20.00
C MET A 29 -1.37 9.26 -19.56
N THR A 30 -0.64 9.10 -18.46
CA THR A 30 0.25 10.12 -17.89
C THR A 30 1.67 9.56 -17.78
N LEU A 31 2.67 10.44 -17.63
CA LEU A 31 4.05 9.99 -17.38
C LEU A 31 4.12 9.10 -16.14
N PHE A 32 3.50 9.50 -15.04
CA PHE A 32 3.44 8.67 -13.84
C PHE A 32 2.89 7.27 -14.13
N LYS A 33 1.79 7.12 -14.85
CA LYS A 33 1.21 5.81 -15.17
C LYS A 33 2.08 4.97 -16.10
N HIS A 34 2.74 5.62 -17.05
CA HIS A 34 3.67 4.95 -17.96
C HIS A 34 4.86 4.37 -17.19
N LEU A 35 5.43 5.18 -16.29
CA LEU A 35 6.64 4.84 -15.54
C LEU A 35 6.40 3.91 -14.34
N ASN A 36 5.20 3.91 -13.78
CA ASN A 36 4.89 3.20 -12.55
C ASN A 36 4.55 1.72 -12.77
N ARG A 37 5.53 0.86 -12.53
CA ARG A 37 5.45 -0.60 -12.51
C ARG A 37 5.84 -1.18 -11.15
N THR A 38 5.74 -0.36 -10.09
CA THR A 38 6.13 -0.74 -8.73
C THR A 38 5.16 -1.73 -8.11
N HIS A 39 5.64 -2.55 -7.17
CA HIS A 39 4.82 -3.54 -6.45
C HIS A 39 4.42 -3.06 -5.07
N THR A 40 5.20 -2.15 -4.49
CA THR A 40 5.01 -1.61 -3.14
C THR A 40 4.35 -0.24 -3.17
N LYS A 41 3.64 0.10 -2.10
CA LYS A 41 3.03 1.44 -1.98
C LYS A 41 4.09 2.51 -1.74
N ILE A 42 5.18 2.15 -1.08
CA ILE A 42 6.31 3.06 -0.87
C ILE A 42 7.01 3.39 -2.20
N GLY A 43 7.21 2.40 -3.08
CA GLY A 43 7.71 2.62 -4.44
C GLY A 43 6.79 3.53 -5.26
N GLU A 44 5.47 3.28 -5.23
CA GLU A 44 4.50 4.13 -5.94
C GLU A 44 4.58 5.60 -5.51
N LYS A 45 4.70 5.85 -4.21
CA LYS A 45 4.85 7.20 -3.65
C LYS A 45 6.17 7.83 -4.09
N MET A 46 7.26 7.07 -4.03
CA MET A 46 8.59 7.55 -4.37
C MET A 46 8.73 7.92 -5.85
N ILE A 47 8.13 7.17 -6.79
CA ILE A 47 8.09 7.59 -8.21
C ILE A 47 7.37 8.93 -8.37
N LYS A 48 6.24 9.14 -7.69
CA LYS A 48 5.52 10.43 -7.75
C LYS A 48 6.40 11.57 -7.26
N GLU A 49 7.13 11.37 -6.18
CA GLU A 49 8.08 12.34 -5.64
C GLU A 49 9.21 12.62 -6.63
N TRP A 50 9.81 11.58 -7.23
CA TRP A 50 10.89 11.76 -8.21
C TRP A 50 10.45 12.51 -9.46
N ILE A 51 9.23 12.29 -9.95
CA ILE A 51 8.67 13.05 -11.08
C ILE A 51 8.40 14.51 -10.71
N ARG A 52 7.93 14.78 -9.48
CA ARG A 52 7.66 16.14 -8.98
C ARG A 52 8.95 16.92 -8.71
N GLN A 53 10.01 16.23 -8.30
CA GLN A 53 11.28 16.84 -7.96
C GLN A 53 12.42 16.11 -8.68
N PRO A 54 12.58 16.29 -10.01
CA PRO A 54 13.72 15.76 -10.73
C PRO A 54 15.02 16.29 -10.15
N LEU A 55 16.08 15.49 -10.23
CA LEU A 55 17.37 15.85 -9.66
C LEU A 55 18.07 16.91 -10.52
N ILE A 56 18.78 17.82 -9.87
CA ILE A 56 19.67 18.80 -10.52
C ILE A 56 21.15 18.43 -10.38
N ASP A 57 21.46 17.57 -9.41
CA ASP A 57 22.81 17.09 -9.12
C ASP A 57 23.16 15.94 -10.07
N LYS A 58 24.13 16.21 -10.96
CA LYS A 58 24.59 15.26 -11.97
C LYS A 58 25.10 13.94 -11.37
N ASP A 59 25.79 13.97 -10.24
CA ASP A 59 26.35 12.76 -9.63
C ASP A 59 25.22 11.90 -9.05
N LYS A 60 24.20 12.51 -8.47
CA LYS A 60 22.99 11.78 -8.03
C LYS A 60 22.23 11.18 -9.21
N ILE A 61 22.10 11.91 -10.32
CA ILE A 61 21.46 11.39 -11.53
C ILE A 61 22.26 10.20 -12.08
N ASN A 62 23.58 10.33 -12.24
CA ASN A 62 24.43 9.27 -12.77
C ASN A 62 24.43 8.02 -11.87
N LYS A 63 24.51 8.18 -10.55
CA LYS A 63 24.36 7.05 -9.61
C LYS A 63 23.05 6.31 -9.81
N ARG A 64 21.93 7.03 -9.98
CA ARG A 64 20.64 6.40 -10.25
C ARG A 64 20.62 5.72 -11.62
N LEU A 65 21.20 6.33 -12.65
CA LEU A 65 21.32 5.73 -13.99
C LEU A 65 22.17 4.46 -13.99
N GLU A 66 23.25 4.40 -13.19
CA GLU A 66 24.07 3.19 -13.00
C GLU A 66 23.27 2.06 -12.36
N LEU A 67 22.45 2.37 -11.35
CA LEU A 67 21.56 1.37 -10.76
C LEU A 67 20.51 0.89 -11.76
N VAL A 68 19.89 1.80 -12.53
CA VAL A 68 18.94 1.43 -13.59
C VAL A 68 19.61 0.56 -14.66
N GLU A 69 20.84 0.89 -15.06
CA GLU A 69 21.62 0.10 -16.02
C GLU A 69 21.89 -1.32 -15.52
N GLY A 70 22.30 -1.49 -14.25
CA GLY A 70 22.49 -2.82 -13.66
C GLY A 70 21.23 -3.69 -13.72
N PHE A 71 20.06 -3.11 -13.43
CA PHE A 71 18.78 -3.80 -13.58
C PHE A 71 18.37 -3.97 -15.05
N TYR A 72 18.74 -3.06 -15.94
CA TYR A 72 18.43 -3.10 -17.36
C TYR A 72 19.15 -4.27 -18.05
N GLU A 73 20.46 -4.39 -17.79
CA GLU A 73 21.34 -5.43 -18.35
C GLU A 73 21.05 -6.82 -17.78
N ASN A 74 20.65 -6.91 -16.50
CA ASN A 74 20.43 -8.19 -15.84
C ASN A 74 18.94 -8.52 -15.68
N SER A 75 18.35 -9.12 -16.73
CA SER A 75 16.93 -9.47 -16.77
C SER A 75 16.52 -10.51 -15.72
N GLU A 76 17.39 -11.47 -15.40
CA GLU A 76 17.12 -12.50 -14.39
C GLU A 76 16.97 -11.89 -12.99
N ILE A 77 17.94 -11.07 -12.57
CA ILE A 77 17.89 -10.35 -11.29
C ILE A 77 16.65 -9.46 -11.22
N ARG A 78 16.37 -8.72 -12.30
CA ARG A 78 15.20 -7.84 -12.39
C ARG A 78 13.90 -8.61 -12.20
N LEU A 79 13.73 -9.76 -12.88
CA LEU A 79 12.52 -10.58 -12.78
C LEU A 79 12.38 -11.24 -11.41
N LYS A 80 13.48 -11.71 -10.82
CA LYS A 80 13.50 -12.29 -9.47
C LYS A 80 13.06 -11.26 -8.43
N ILE A 81 13.68 -10.08 -8.43
CA ILE A 81 13.34 -8.99 -7.50
C ILE A 81 11.88 -8.55 -7.67
N LYS A 82 11.43 -8.41 -8.92
CA LYS A 82 10.07 -8.01 -9.25
C LYS A 82 9.01 -9.01 -8.75
N ASN A 83 9.19 -10.29 -9.07
CA ASN A 83 8.14 -11.30 -8.91
C ASN A 83 8.17 -12.00 -7.54
N GLU A 84 9.33 -12.06 -6.88
CA GLU A 84 9.51 -12.79 -5.63
C GLU A 84 9.69 -11.82 -4.45
N GLU A 85 10.78 -11.06 -4.44
CA GLU A 85 11.21 -10.28 -3.26
C GLU A 85 10.25 -9.12 -2.95
N LEU A 86 9.89 -8.32 -3.96
CA LEU A 86 9.02 -7.16 -3.77
C LEU A 86 7.56 -7.55 -3.49
N ALA A 87 7.13 -8.73 -3.94
CA ALA A 87 5.80 -9.26 -3.64
C ALA A 87 5.66 -9.61 -2.14
N ILE A 88 6.69 -10.24 -1.56
CA ILE A 88 6.74 -10.55 -0.12
C ILE A 88 6.69 -9.26 0.71
N MET A 89 7.44 -8.22 0.30
CA MET A 89 7.45 -6.93 1.00
C MET A 89 6.09 -6.23 0.98
N ALA A 90 5.36 -6.29 -0.14
CA ALA A 90 4.03 -5.73 -0.25
C ALA A 90 3.01 -6.41 0.68
N ASP A 91 3.17 -7.70 0.96
CA ASP A 91 2.34 -8.44 1.92
C ASP A 91 2.72 -8.16 3.38
N LEU A 92 4.02 -7.98 3.67
CA LEU A 92 4.49 -7.52 4.98
C LEU A 92 3.93 -6.13 5.34
N GLU A 93 3.88 -5.19 4.40
CA GLU A 93 3.23 -3.89 4.61
C GLU A 93 1.74 -4.00 5.01
N LYS A 94 1.03 -5.00 4.47
CA LYS A 94 -0.39 -5.24 4.82
C LYS A 94 -0.51 -5.87 6.20
N LEU A 95 0.37 -6.82 6.54
CA LEU A 95 0.38 -7.48 7.84
C LEU A 95 0.71 -6.49 8.96
N ILE A 96 1.71 -5.62 8.79
CA ILE A 96 2.08 -4.59 9.78
C ILE A 96 0.92 -3.63 10.03
N LYS A 97 0.16 -3.26 8.99
CA LYS A 97 -1.07 -2.44 9.13
C LYS A 97 -2.22 -3.19 9.82
N GLY A 98 -2.22 -4.52 9.77
CA GLY A 98 -3.22 -5.40 10.37
C GLY A 98 -2.95 -5.80 11.83
N ILE A 99 -1.74 -5.57 12.37
CA ILE A 99 -1.40 -5.91 13.77
C ILE A 99 -2.23 -5.12 14.80
N ASN A 100 -2.91 -4.06 14.39
CA ASN A 100 -3.92 -3.39 15.19
C ASN A 100 -5.32 -4.03 15.04
N LYS A 101 -5.53 -5.22 15.64
CA LYS A 101 -6.77 -5.66 16.33
C LYS A 101 -6.96 -7.18 16.31
N SER A 102 -7.09 -7.74 17.52
CA SER A 102 -7.97 -8.85 17.91
C SER A 102 -7.98 -10.10 17.01
N ASP A 103 -7.36 -11.20 17.44
CA ASP A 103 -7.92 -12.53 17.11
C ASP A 103 -7.39 -13.76 17.90
N LEU A 104 -6.35 -13.64 18.74
CA LEU A 104 -5.90 -14.82 19.50
C LEU A 104 -6.76 -15.16 20.74
N GLU A 105 -7.43 -14.18 21.33
CA GLU A 105 -8.17 -14.33 22.61
C GLU A 105 -9.55 -15.00 22.43
N SER A 106 -10.20 -14.76 21.28
CA SER A 106 -11.52 -15.30 20.93
C SER A 106 -11.51 -16.82 20.74
N ILE A 107 -10.37 -17.39 20.35
CA ILE A 107 -10.21 -18.82 20.05
C ILE A 107 -10.05 -19.65 21.33
N VAL A 108 -9.43 -19.08 22.37
CA VAL A 108 -9.13 -19.78 23.63
C VAL A 108 -10.37 -19.85 24.56
N LYS A 109 -11.15 -18.76 24.65
CA LYS A 109 -12.37 -18.69 25.50
C LYS A 109 -13.51 -19.60 25.00
N LEU A 110 -13.57 -19.86 23.69
CA LEU A 110 -14.54 -20.77 23.08
C LEU A 110 -14.30 -22.25 23.46
N TYR A 111 -13.04 -22.62 23.71
CA TYR A 111 -12.63 -23.99 24.01
C TYR A 111 -12.99 -24.41 25.45
N GLU A 112 -12.93 -23.50 26.42
CA GLU A 112 -13.23 -23.79 27.83
C GLU A 112 -14.72 -23.76 28.17
N ALA A 113 -15.49 -22.88 27.54
CA ALA A 113 -16.94 -22.70 27.79
C ALA A 113 -17.80 -23.92 27.37
N VAL A 114 -17.31 -24.74 26.43
CA VAL A 114 -18.06 -25.87 25.85
C VAL A 114 -18.03 -27.12 26.74
N ARG A 115 -17.07 -27.26 27.66
CA ARG A 115 -16.73 -28.57 28.23
C ARG A 115 -17.50 -28.99 29.49
N ILE A 116 -18.09 -28.06 30.27
CA ILE A 116 -18.59 -28.40 31.63
C ILE A 116 -20.07 -27.99 31.87
N GLY A 117 -20.53 -26.84 31.40
CA GLY A 117 -21.85 -26.30 31.79
C GLY A 117 -23.09 -26.92 31.11
N LYS A 118 -22.95 -27.49 29.92
CA LYS A 118 -24.10 -27.93 29.10
C LYS A 118 -24.75 -29.23 29.57
N LYS A 119 -23.99 -30.13 30.19
CA LYS A 119 -24.47 -31.45 30.63
C LYS A 119 -25.31 -31.39 31.92
N GLN A 120 -24.95 -30.51 32.85
CA GLN A 120 -25.60 -30.45 34.17
C GLN A 120 -27.00 -29.82 34.09
N ALA A 121 -27.16 -28.74 33.32
CA ALA A 121 -28.45 -28.06 33.14
C ALA A 121 -29.49 -28.91 32.37
N ALA A 122 -29.04 -29.78 31.46
CA ALA A 122 -29.91 -30.68 30.73
C ALA A 122 -30.50 -31.79 31.63
N ASN A 123 -29.67 -32.32 32.54
CA ASN A 123 -30.07 -33.37 33.48
C ASN A 123 -31.08 -32.84 34.52
N ASP A 124 -30.86 -31.63 35.04
CA ASP A 124 -31.72 -31.04 36.08
C ASP A 124 -33.11 -30.60 35.59
N LEU A 125 -33.24 -30.38 34.27
CA LEU A 125 -34.49 -29.90 33.64
C LEU A 125 -35.24 -31.01 32.89
N ASN A 126 -34.67 -32.21 32.79
CA ASN A 126 -35.20 -33.31 31.97
C ASN A 126 -35.43 -32.91 30.49
N ILE A 127 -34.58 -32.02 29.98
CA ILE A 127 -34.60 -31.50 28.61
C ILE A 127 -33.36 -32.03 27.90
N LYS A 128 -33.50 -32.53 26.67
CA LYS A 128 -32.35 -32.97 25.86
C LYS A 128 -31.30 -31.85 25.71
N THR A 129 -30.02 -32.20 25.84
CA THR A 129 -28.85 -31.29 25.85
C THR A 129 -28.74 -30.35 24.64
N ASP A 130 -29.34 -30.73 23.51
CA ASP A 130 -29.39 -29.97 22.26
C ASP A 130 -30.37 -28.78 22.29
N LYS A 131 -31.34 -28.78 23.21
CA LYS A 131 -32.37 -27.73 23.33
C LYS A 131 -32.03 -26.58 24.28
N ILE A 132 -30.96 -26.72 25.08
CA ILE A 132 -30.44 -25.66 25.96
C ILE A 132 -29.22 -25.02 25.30
N LYS A 133 -29.30 -23.73 25.00
CA LYS A 133 -28.18 -22.96 24.46
C LYS A 133 -27.63 -22.02 25.52
N ILE A 134 -26.30 -22.02 25.70
CA ILE A 134 -25.61 -20.97 26.45
C ILE A 134 -25.46 -19.80 25.47
N ILE A 135 -25.92 -18.63 25.88
CA ILE A 135 -25.79 -17.40 25.09
C ILE A 135 -25.16 -16.31 25.95
N GLU A 136 -24.51 -15.36 25.29
CA GLU A 136 -24.07 -14.12 25.93
C GLU A 136 -25.20 -13.09 25.85
N TYR A 137 -25.51 -12.47 26.98
CA TYR A 137 -26.52 -11.42 27.09
C TYR A 137 -26.05 -10.38 28.09
N ASN A 138 -25.87 -9.14 27.65
CA ASN A 138 -25.32 -8.04 28.47
C ASN A 138 -24.02 -8.44 29.19
N ASN A 139 -23.03 -8.96 28.44
CA ASN A 139 -21.74 -9.48 28.93
C ASN A 139 -21.79 -10.66 29.93
N ASN A 140 -22.97 -11.24 30.18
CA ASN A 140 -23.13 -12.38 31.06
C ASN A 140 -23.46 -13.64 30.27
N LEU A 141 -22.90 -14.78 30.69
CA LEU A 141 -23.35 -16.08 30.19
C LEU A 141 -24.67 -16.42 30.87
N ILE A 142 -25.68 -16.75 30.07
CA ILE A 142 -27.01 -17.15 30.52
C ILE A 142 -27.51 -18.36 29.72
N LEU A 143 -28.57 -19.00 30.21
CA LEU A 143 -29.22 -20.12 29.53
C LEU A 143 -30.43 -19.65 28.74
N ARG A 144 -30.58 -20.20 27.53
CA ARG A 144 -31.71 -19.98 26.63
C ARG A 144 -32.41 -21.30 26.33
N VAL A 145 -33.73 -21.31 26.46
CA VAL A 145 -34.63 -22.38 26.01
C VAL A 145 -35.79 -21.82 25.18
N SER A 146 -36.50 -22.69 24.46
CA SER A 146 -37.74 -22.33 23.79
C SER A 146 -38.82 -21.93 24.80
N LYS A 147 -39.70 -21.01 24.41
CA LYS A 147 -40.81 -20.54 25.27
C LYS A 147 -41.70 -21.67 25.80
N SER A 148 -41.83 -22.77 25.04
CA SER A 148 -42.57 -23.97 25.46
C SER A 148 -42.13 -24.52 26.82
N ASN A 149 -40.86 -24.35 27.18
CA ASN A 149 -40.26 -24.94 28.39
C ASN A 149 -40.17 -23.94 29.55
N GLU A 150 -40.71 -22.72 29.39
CA GLU A 150 -40.69 -21.67 30.42
C GLU A 150 -41.36 -22.12 31.73
N LYS A 151 -42.44 -22.90 31.63
CA LYS A 151 -43.18 -23.40 32.79
C LYS A 151 -42.32 -24.33 33.66
N GLU A 152 -41.44 -25.12 33.06
CA GLU A 152 -40.54 -26.04 33.78
C GLU A 152 -39.43 -25.27 34.50
N VAL A 153 -38.88 -24.25 33.85
CA VAL A 153 -37.91 -23.33 34.46
C VAL A 153 -38.52 -22.61 35.67
N LYS A 154 -39.75 -22.10 35.55
CA LYS A 154 -40.45 -21.41 36.65
C LYS A 154 -40.83 -22.30 37.82
N LYS A 155 -41.07 -23.61 37.58
CA LYS A 155 -41.39 -24.58 38.65
C LYS A 155 -40.20 -24.84 39.57
N ASN A 156 -38.98 -24.72 39.07
CA ASN A 156 -37.78 -25.03 39.82
C ASN A 156 -37.20 -23.74 40.44
N LYS A 157 -37.30 -23.64 41.78
CA LYS A 157 -36.84 -22.49 42.57
C LYS A 157 -35.34 -22.18 42.45
N LYS A 158 -34.53 -23.10 41.90
CA LYS A 158 -33.10 -22.87 41.65
C LYS A 158 -32.84 -21.89 40.49
N TYR A 159 -33.79 -21.75 39.57
CA TYR A 159 -33.63 -20.91 38.39
C TYR A 159 -34.38 -19.58 38.52
N THR A 160 -33.80 -18.53 37.93
CA THR A 160 -34.40 -17.18 37.85
C THR A 160 -34.54 -16.78 36.39
N VAL A 161 -35.75 -16.44 35.97
CA VAL A 161 -36.03 -15.97 34.60
C VAL A 161 -35.61 -14.51 34.48
N ILE A 162 -34.81 -14.20 33.44
CA ILE A 162 -34.29 -12.85 33.15
C ILE A 162 -35.21 -12.14 32.15
N GLN A 163 -35.56 -12.82 31.07
CA GLN A 163 -36.36 -12.23 29.99
C GLN A 163 -37.12 -13.33 29.24
N THR A 164 -38.40 -13.09 28.93
CA THR A 164 -39.21 -13.94 28.07
C THR A 164 -39.63 -13.15 26.82
N LEU A 165 -39.34 -13.69 25.64
CA LEU A 165 -39.73 -13.13 24.34
C LEU A 165 -40.67 -14.10 23.61
N LYS A 166 -41.25 -13.69 22.46
CA LYS A 166 -42.27 -14.46 21.73
C LYS A 166 -41.86 -15.92 21.41
N GLY A 167 -40.57 -16.23 21.28
CA GLY A 167 -40.06 -17.59 20.99
C GLY A 167 -39.08 -18.19 22.00
N GLU A 168 -38.63 -17.43 23.01
CA GLU A 168 -37.52 -17.86 23.88
C GLU A 168 -37.68 -17.39 25.32
N CYS A 169 -37.09 -18.17 26.23
CA CYS A 169 -36.96 -17.84 27.64
C CYS A 169 -35.47 -17.85 28.01
N LYS A 170 -35.01 -16.73 28.58
CA LYS A 170 -33.65 -16.50 29.09
C LYS A 170 -33.67 -16.60 30.61
N PHE A 171 -32.79 -17.40 31.19
CA PHE A 171 -32.76 -17.67 32.63
C PHE A 171 -31.34 -17.95 33.14
N THR A 172 -31.17 -17.89 34.45
CA THR A 172 -29.90 -18.09 35.16
C THR A 172 -30.12 -18.80 36.50
N PHE A 173 -29.05 -19.07 37.24
CA PHE A 173 -29.04 -19.67 38.58
C PHE A 173 -27.87 -19.12 39.41
N LYS A 174 -27.91 -19.28 40.74
CA LYS A 174 -26.97 -18.62 41.67
C LYS A 174 -25.50 -18.95 41.39
N GLU A 175 -25.20 -20.21 41.10
CA GLU A 175 -23.85 -20.66 40.79
C GLU A 175 -23.35 -20.04 39.47
N MET A 176 -24.21 -19.90 38.45
CA MET A 176 -23.88 -19.24 37.18
C MET A 176 -23.61 -17.74 37.37
N GLN A 177 -24.40 -17.05 38.19
CA GLN A 177 -24.16 -15.65 38.52
C GLN A 177 -22.83 -15.46 39.24
N THR A 178 -22.50 -16.35 40.18
CA THR A 178 -21.20 -16.33 40.89
C THR A 178 -20.04 -16.57 39.92
N LEU A 179 -20.22 -17.48 38.95
CA LEU A 179 -19.23 -17.72 37.90
C LEU A 179 -19.09 -16.54 36.94
N ASN A 180 -20.17 -15.85 36.58
CA ASN A 180 -20.11 -14.63 35.77
C ASN A 180 -19.32 -13.52 36.49
N VAL A 181 -19.54 -13.30 37.78
CA VAL A 181 -18.75 -12.31 38.56
C VAL A 181 -17.27 -12.69 38.63
N LYS A 182 -16.94 -13.98 38.75
CA LYS A 182 -15.54 -14.45 38.67
C LYS A 182 -14.97 -14.26 37.26
N ARG A 183 -15.75 -14.55 36.21
CA ARG A 183 -15.39 -14.34 34.80
C ARG A 183 -15.08 -12.87 34.55
N ASP A 184 -15.92 -11.96 35.02
CA ASP A 184 -15.72 -10.52 34.82
C ASP A 184 -14.42 -10.04 35.49
N LYS A 185 -14.11 -10.52 36.70
CA LYS A 185 -12.83 -10.20 37.35
C LYS A 185 -11.62 -10.76 36.61
N VAL A 186 -11.73 -11.96 36.03
CA VAL A 186 -10.66 -12.57 35.24
C VAL A 186 -10.50 -11.82 33.91
N ASN A 187 -11.60 -11.51 33.23
CA ASN A 187 -11.61 -10.74 31.99
C ASN A 187 -11.00 -9.35 32.18
N LEU A 188 -11.34 -8.63 33.26
CA LEU A 188 -10.75 -7.33 33.55
C LEU A 188 -9.23 -7.42 33.77
N LYS A 189 -8.76 -8.44 34.47
CA LYS A 189 -7.32 -8.68 34.65
C LYS A 189 -6.63 -9.07 33.34
N GLU A 190 -7.28 -9.88 32.52
CA GLU A 190 -6.79 -10.28 31.21
C GLU A 190 -6.70 -9.08 30.27
N GLU A 191 -7.71 -8.20 30.25
CA GLU A 191 -7.68 -6.94 29.51
C GLU A 191 -6.55 -6.02 29.99
N GLU A 192 -6.34 -5.90 31.30
CA GLU A 192 -5.21 -5.12 31.86
C GLU A 192 -3.84 -5.70 31.47
N ILE A 193 -3.68 -7.03 31.50
CA ILE A 193 -2.45 -7.71 31.10
C ILE A 193 -2.21 -7.54 29.60
N ASN A 194 -3.24 -7.76 28.77
CA ASN A 194 -3.16 -7.58 27.33
C ASN A 194 -2.83 -6.14 26.95
N LYS A 195 -3.43 -5.17 27.65
CA LYS A 195 -3.11 -3.76 27.45
C LYS A 195 -1.64 -3.45 27.79
N LYS A 196 -1.15 -3.91 28.94
CA LYS A 196 0.26 -3.73 29.33
C LYS A 196 1.22 -4.42 28.36
N PHE A 197 0.88 -5.62 27.89
CA PHE A 197 1.66 -6.37 26.92
C PHE A 197 1.71 -5.65 25.56
N ILE A 198 0.59 -5.13 25.08
CA ILE A 198 0.55 -4.32 23.85
C ILE A 198 1.35 -3.02 24.03
N GLU A 199 1.28 -2.37 25.19
CA GLU A 199 2.09 -1.18 25.49
C GLU A 199 3.59 -1.49 25.49
N GLU A 200 4.01 -2.64 26.04
CA GLU A 200 5.41 -3.08 25.99
C GLU A 200 5.86 -3.41 24.56
N ILE A 201 5.04 -4.13 23.78
CA ILE A 201 5.32 -4.40 22.37
C ILE A 201 5.46 -3.10 21.59
N ASN A 202 4.55 -2.14 21.79
CA ASN A 202 4.60 -0.85 21.09
C ASN A 202 5.88 -0.09 21.42
N LYS A 203 6.36 -0.11 22.67
CA LYS A 203 7.64 0.50 23.05
C LYS A 203 8.83 -0.16 22.35
N VAL A 204 8.80 -1.49 22.21
CA VAL A 204 9.84 -2.22 21.47
C VAL A 204 9.79 -1.85 19.99
N ILE A 205 8.61 -1.85 19.37
CA ILE A 205 8.42 -1.46 17.95
C ILE A 205 8.85 -0.01 17.71
N GLU A 206 8.53 0.90 18.63
CA GLU A 206 8.91 2.32 18.54
C GLU A 206 10.44 2.50 18.50
N GLY A 207 11.19 1.66 19.22
CA GLY A 207 12.65 1.61 19.15
C GLY A 207 13.22 1.21 17.79
N TYR A 208 12.46 0.49 16.97
CA TYR A 208 12.88 0.08 15.62
C TYR A 208 12.28 0.93 14.50
N LYS A 209 11.44 1.91 14.83
CA LYS A 209 10.67 2.69 13.84
C LYS A 209 11.56 3.36 12.79
N GLU A 210 12.67 3.97 13.22
CA GLU A 210 13.60 4.62 12.28
C GLU A 210 14.33 3.61 11.38
N ALA A 211 14.75 2.46 11.93
CA ALA A 211 15.34 1.39 11.14
C ALA A 211 14.36 0.83 10.09
N PHE A 212 13.08 0.67 10.45
CA PHE A 212 12.03 0.28 9.51
C PHE A 212 11.80 1.35 8.44
N LYS A 213 11.83 2.64 8.79
CA LYS A 213 11.70 3.74 7.83
C LYS A 213 12.86 3.78 6.83
N GLU A 214 14.10 3.56 7.29
CA GLU A 214 15.26 3.43 6.41
C GLU A 214 15.11 2.23 5.46
N LEU A 215 14.66 1.09 5.97
CA LEU A 215 14.41 -0.10 5.16
C LEU A 215 13.30 0.15 4.12
N GLU A 216 12.20 0.78 4.50
CA GLU A 216 11.12 1.17 3.59
C GLU A 216 11.65 2.04 2.44
N ASN A 217 12.53 3.01 2.74
CA ASN A 217 13.15 3.86 1.72
C ASN A 217 14.04 3.07 0.75
N ILE A 218 14.83 2.12 1.27
CA ILE A 218 15.68 1.26 0.43
C ILE A 218 14.82 0.38 -0.49
N ILE A 219 13.79 -0.25 0.06
CA ILE A 219 12.85 -1.07 -0.71
C ILE A 219 12.15 -0.24 -1.78
N GLY A 220 11.64 0.94 -1.41
CA GLY A 220 11.02 1.87 -2.35
C GLY A 220 11.97 2.26 -3.48
N CYS A 221 13.23 2.53 -3.17
CA CYS A 221 14.26 2.88 -4.16
C CYS A 221 14.50 1.73 -5.15
N ILE A 222 14.66 0.50 -4.65
CA ILE A 222 14.85 -0.70 -5.48
C ILE A 222 13.64 -0.92 -6.40
N ASP A 223 12.43 -0.80 -5.88
CA ASP A 223 11.19 -0.95 -6.63
C ASP A 223 11.07 0.11 -7.75
N CYS A 224 11.43 1.35 -7.46
CA CYS A 224 11.47 2.42 -8.47
C CYS A 224 12.51 2.15 -9.57
N ILE A 225 13.72 1.74 -9.21
CA ILE A 225 14.80 1.44 -10.15
C ILE A 225 14.43 0.25 -11.04
N GLN A 226 13.88 -0.81 -10.45
CA GLN A 226 13.35 -1.97 -11.18
C GLN A 226 12.26 -1.55 -12.16
N SER A 227 11.35 -0.68 -11.72
CA SER A 227 10.29 -0.12 -12.55
C SER A 227 10.85 0.61 -13.78
N PHE A 228 11.82 1.50 -13.58
CA PHE A 228 12.48 2.23 -14.68
C PHE A 228 13.19 1.29 -15.65
N ALA A 229 13.91 0.29 -15.15
CA ALA A 229 14.58 -0.70 -15.99
C ALA A 229 13.61 -1.58 -16.78
N THR A 230 12.45 -1.91 -16.21
CA THR A 230 11.37 -2.63 -16.90
C THR A 230 10.77 -1.78 -18.01
N VAL A 231 10.37 -0.54 -17.70
CA VAL A 231 9.81 0.37 -18.73
C VAL A 231 10.80 0.62 -19.86
N SER A 232 12.10 0.73 -19.54
CA SER A 232 13.14 0.93 -20.55
C SER A 232 13.31 -0.27 -21.50
N ASN A 233 12.99 -1.48 -21.05
CA ASN A 233 13.08 -2.73 -21.82
C ASN A 233 11.78 -3.11 -22.55
N ASP A 234 10.63 -2.75 -22.00
CA ASP A 234 9.32 -3.19 -22.51
C ASP A 234 8.95 -2.54 -23.86
N ASN A 235 9.64 -1.48 -24.29
CA ASN A 235 9.39 -0.81 -25.56
C ASN A 235 10.13 -1.50 -26.72
N ASN A 236 9.44 -1.69 -27.86
CA ASN A 236 9.96 -2.41 -29.04
C ASN A 236 11.33 -1.94 -29.57
N GLN A 237 11.69 -0.67 -29.34
CA GLN A 237 12.96 -0.08 -29.79
C GLN A 237 13.95 0.18 -28.64
N GLY A 238 13.57 -0.11 -27.39
CA GLY A 238 14.37 0.14 -26.18
C GLY A 238 14.59 1.62 -25.88
N TYR A 239 14.87 1.94 -24.61
CA TYR A 239 15.30 3.29 -24.21
C TYR A 239 16.83 3.36 -24.10
N ALA A 240 17.39 4.55 -24.32
CA ALA A 240 18.82 4.79 -24.26
C ALA A 240 19.22 5.50 -22.97
N LYS A 241 20.34 5.08 -22.37
CA LYS A 241 20.95 5.76 -21.22
C LYS A 241 21.41 7.18 -21.64
N PRO A 242 20.86 8.25 -21.04
CA PRO A 242 21.28 9.61 -21.37
C PRO A 242 22.69 9.89 -20.82
N ARG A 243 23.43 10.76 -21.51
CA ARG A 243 24.67 11.34 -21.00
C ARG A 243 24.38 12.68 -20.34
N ILE A 244 24.55 12.75 -19.03
CA ILE A 244 24.29 13.95 -18.25
C ILE A 244 25.53 14.85 -18.20
N TYR A 245 25.32 16.13 -18.45
CA TYR A 245 26.35 17.16 -18.46
C TYR A 245 26.06 18.20 -17.37
N GLU A 246 27.10 18.94 -16.95
CA GLU A 246 26.90 20.10 -16.08
C GLU A 246 26.01 21.15 -16.76
N SER A 247 25.24 21.87 -15.94
CA SER A 247 24.32 22.91 -16.40
C SER A 247 25.00 24.00 -17.24
N GLU A 248 26.29 24.32 -17.00
CA GLU A 248 26.97 25.36 -17.79
C GLU A 248 27.21 24.94 -19.25
N LYS A 249 27.24 23.64 -19.55
CA LYS A 249 27.37 23.18 -20.94
C LYS A 249 26.19 23.63 -21.79
N GLY A 250 24.97 23.67 -21.24
CA GLY A 250 23.78 24.18 -21.92
C GLY A 250 23.46 23.47 -23.24
N ILE A 251 23.58 22.15 -23.28
CA ILE A 251 23.37 21.32 -24.48
C ILE A 251 22.28 20.29 -24.21
N ILE A 252 21.33 20.18 -25.13
CA ILE A 252 20.37 19.07 -25.21
C ILE A 252 20.48 18.49 -26.62
N LYS A 253 21.02 17.27 -26.72
CA LYS A 253 21.15 16.53 -27.98
C LYS A 253 20.52 15.16 -27.83
N ILE A 254 19.43 14.93 -28.54
CA ILE A 254 18.72 13.65 -28.55
C ILE A 254 18.53 13.27 -30.01
N LYS A 255 19.04 12.10 -30.39
CA LYS A 255 18.88 11.56 -31.74
C LYS A 255 17.70 10.62 -31.74
N LYS A 256 16.87 10.70 -32.78
CA LYS A 256 15.72 9.82 -32.98
C LYS A 256 14.76 9.76 -31.78
N ALA A 257 14.54 10.90 -31.13
CA ALA A 257 13.70 10.99 -29.95
C ALA A 257 12.26 10.57 -30.26
N ARG A 258 11.62 9.90 -29.29
CA ARG A 258 10.21 9.49 -29.38
C ARG A 258 9.40 10.00 -28.19
N HIS A 259 8.10 10.20 -28.40
CA HIS A 259 7.22 10.67 -27.34
C HIS A 259 6.76 9.48 -26.47
N PRO A 260 7.15 9.39 -25.18
CA PRO A 260 6.97 8.19 -24.35
C PRO A 260 5.51 7.78 -24.16
N LEU A 261 4.58 8.74 -24.14
CA LEU A 261 3.15 8.47 -23.96
C LEU A 261 2.41 8.11 -25.26
N ILE A 262 2.97 8.43 -26.42
CA ILE A 262 2.29 8.27 -27.72
C ILE A 262 2.83 7.04 -28.45
N GLU A 263 4.13 6.76 -28.34
CA GLU A 263 4.76 5.59 -28.98
C GLU A 263 4.08 4.27 -28.56
N ASN A 264 3.61 4.18 -27.32
CA ASN A 264 2.99 2.96 -26.76
C ASN A 264 1.49 2.83 -27.00
N ASN A 265 0.81 3.93 -27.34
CA ASN A 265 -0.63 3.95 -27.55
C ASN A 265 -1.00 3.90 -29.04
N SER A 266 -0.03 4.01 -29.94
CA SER A 266 -0.28 4.15 -31.37
C SER A 266 -0.28 2.79 -32.07
N ILE A 267 -1.37 2.50 -32.80
CA ILE A 267 -1.46 1.36 -33.75
C ILE A 267 -0.42 1.51 -34.88
N ASN A 268 0.04 2.74 -35.13
CA ASN A 268 1.03 3.09 -36.14
C ASN A 268 2.39 3.42 -35.52
N THR A 269 3.46 3.25 -36.31
CA THR A 269 4.83 3.59 -35.95
C THR A 269 4.97 5.11 -35.69
N PHE A 270 5.47 5.49 -34.50
CA PHE A 270 5.78 6.89 -34.18
C PHE A 270 7.00 7.35 -35.00
N ILE A 271 6.95 8.55 -35.57
CA ILE A 271 8.07 9.11 -36.35
C ILE A 271 9.07 9.77 -35.39
N GLU A 272 10.28 9.22 -35.37
CA GLU A 272 11.42 9.72 -34.59
C GLU A 272 11.85 11.13 -35.06
N ASN A 273 12.23 12.00 -34.13
CA ASN A 273 12.77 13.33 -34.47
C ASN A 273 14.06 13.64 -33.71
N ASP A 274 14.99 14.32 -34.38
CA ASP A 274 16.21 14.81 -33.74
C ASP A 274 15.94 16.11 -32.95
N ILE A 275 16.66 16.28 -31.85
CA ILE A 275 16.67 17.47 -31.01
C ILE A 275 18.13 17.92 -30.87
N ASP A 276 18.44 19.16 -31.25
CA ASP A 276 19.76 19.78 -31.05
C ASP A 276 19.60 21.23 -30.56
N ILE A 277 19.65 21.41 -29.25
CA ILE A 277 19.60 22.71 -28.59
C ILE A 277 20.97 22.96 -27.95
N ASN A 278 21.64 24.01 -28.39
CA ASN A 278 22.94 24.43 -27.87
C ASN A 278 22.86 25.91 -27.47
N ARG A 279 23.14 26.22 -26.21
CA ARG A 279 23.08 27.60 -25.68
C ARG A 279 23.93 28.59 -26.47
N LYS A 280 25.00 28.14 -27.14
CA LYS A 280 25.90 28.98 -27.93
C LYS A 280 25.46 29.17 -29.39
N GLU A 281 24.72 28.23 -29.96
CA GLU A 281 24.42 28.19 -31.41
C GLU A 281 22.93 28.24 -31.71
N THR A 282 22.11 27.44 -31.02
CA THR A 282 20.69 27.20 -31.30
C THR A 282 19.82 27.41 -30.07
N ARG A 283 20.05 28.51 -29.33
CA ARG A 283 19.36 28.79 -28.06
C ARG A 283 17.84 28.96 -28.21
N PHE A 284 17.37 29.42 -29.36
CA PHE A 284 15.94 29.64 -29.64
C PHE A 284 15.58 29.02 -30.98
N GLN A 285 14.56 28.17 -31.00
CA GLN A 285 14.09 27.47 -32.20
C GLN A 285 12.66 27.88 -32.51
N ASN A 286 12.43 28.37 -33.73
CA ASN A 286 11.09 28.68 -34.21
C ASN A 286 10.52 27.48 -34.96
N ILE A 287 9.39 26.94 -34.49
CA ILE A 287 8.74 25.75 -35.07
C ILE A 287 7.44 26.18 -35.75
N THR A 288 7.43 26.17 -37.08
CA THR A 288 6.25 26.48 -37.90
C THR A 288 5.75 25.24 -38.63
N GLY A 289 4.46 25.21 -39.00
CA GLY A 289 3.87 24.10 -39.73
C GLY A 289 2.35 24.03 -39.61
N PRO A 290 1.68 23.16 -40.39
CA PRO A 290 0.22 23.03 -40.40
C PRO A 290 -0.33 22.53 -39.06
N ASN A 291 -1.62 22.78 -38.81
CA ASN A 291 -2.34 22.16 -37.69
C ASN A 291 -2.29 20.63 -37.83
N MET A 292 -2.19 19.91 -36.71
CA MET A 292 -1.96 18.45 -36.64
C MET A 292 -0.60 17.95 -37.17
N GLY A 293 0.33 18.84 -37.56
CA GLY A 293 1.70 18.46 -37.95
C GLY A 293 2.62 18.02 -36.80
N GLY A 294 2.08 17.67 -35.62
CA GLY A 294 2.87 17.17 -34.49
C GLY A 294 3.69 18.22 -33.71
N LYS A 295 3.53 19.53 -33.97
CA LYS A 295 4.31 20.60 -33.30
C LYS A 295 4.23 20.55 -31.77
N SER A 296 3.02 20.48 -31.22
CA SER A 296 2.83 20.41 -29.76
C SER A 296 3.36 19.10 -29.18
N THR A 297 3.23 18.00 -29.93
CA THR A 297 3.80 16.70 -29.57
C THR A 297 5.32 16.76 -29.49
N TYR A 298 5.98 17.40 -30.46
CA TYR A 298 7.43 17.57 -30.46
C TYR A 298 7.93 18.39 -29.25
N LEU A 299 7.25 19.49 -28.92
CA LEU A 299 7.60 20.31 -27.75
C LEU A 299 7.44 19.55 -26.43
N ARG A 300 6.33 18.83 -26.26
CA ARG A 300 6.09 18.02 -25.06
C ARG A 300 7.09 16.87 -24.94
N MET A 301 7.44 16.24 -26.06
CA MET A 301 8.44 15.18 -26.12
C MET A 301 9.80 15.66 -25.57
N ILE A 302 10.26 16.84 -25.99
CA ILE A 302 11.52 17.42 -25.46
C ILE A 302 11.44 17.55 -23.93
N GLY A 303 10.37 18.13 -23.40
CA GLY A 303 10.18 18.31 -21.96
C GLY A 303 10.16 16.98 -21.20
N LEU A 304 9.44 15.99 -21.74
CA LEU A 304 9.36 14.65 -21.16
C LEU A 304 10.72 13.94 -21.14
N CYS A 305 11.48 13.98 -22.23
CA CYS A 305 12.82 13.39 -22.28
C CYS A 305 13.77 14.04 -21.26
N VAL A 306 13.68 15.37 -21.07
CA VAL A 306 14.50 16.07 -20.07
C VAL A 306 14.13 15.65 -18.65
N ILE A 307 12.83 15.60 -18.33
CA ILE A 307 12.35 15.15 -17.01
C ILE A 307 12.79 13.70 -16.78
N MET A 308 12.58 12.80 -17.74
CA MET A 308 12.99 11.40 -17.64
C MET A 308 14.50 11.24 -17.43
N ALA A 309 15.32 12.05 -18.11
CA ALA A 309 16.76 12.05 -17.88
C ALA A 309 17.11 12.52 -16.45
N GLN A 310 16.45 13.57 -15.95
CA GLN A 310 16.73 14.13 -14.62
C GLN A 310 16.15 13.31 -13.45
N ILE A 311 15.11 12.53 -13.66
CA ILE A 311 14.69 11.51 -12.68
C ILE A 311 15.60 10.30 -12.70
N GLY A 312 16.62 10.26 -13.58
CA GLY A 312 17.65 9.22 -13.64
C GLY A 312 17.17 7.92 -14.26
N MET A 313 16.32 7.98 -15.29
CA MET A 313 15.96 6.83 -16.11
C MET A 313 16.44 6.97 -17.55
N PHE A 314 16.40 5.87 -18.31
CA PHE A 314 16.70 5.89 -19.74
C PHE A 314 15.59 6.61 -20.50
N ILE A 315 15.92 7.17 -21.65
CA ILE A 315 15.01 8.00 -22.44
C ILE A 315 14.69 7.37 -23.81
N PRO A 316 13.46 7.57 -24.33
CA PRO A 316 13.02 7.05 -25.62
C PRO A 316 13.72 7.67 -26.83
#